data_AF-A0A434V2H1-F1
#
_entry.id   AF-A0A434V2H1-F1
#
_cell.length_a   1.000
_cell.length_b   1.000
_cell.length_c   1.000
_cell.angle_alpha   90.00
_cell.angle_beta   90.00
_cell.angle_gamma   90.00
#
_symmetry.space_group_name_H-M   'P 1'
#
loop_
_entity.id
_entity.type
_entity.pdbx_description
1 polymer ?
#
loop_
_entity_poly.entity_id
_entity_poly.type
_entity_poly.pdbx_seq_one_letter_code
_entity_poly.pdbx_strand_id
1 'polypeptide(L)' 'MIGNILVALVALIHCYIVYLEMVLWDTPQGHKAFRLTPDFAKASKVLAANQGLYNGFLAAGLIWGLYL' A
#
# COMPACT_ATOMS: atom_id res chain seq x y z
N MET A 1 4.12 25.00 2.79
CA MET A 1 4.85 24.52 1.60
C MET A 1 5.54 23.17 1.85
N ILE A 2 6.50 23.07 2.78
CA ILE A 2 7.18 21.78 3.08
C ILE A 2 6.19 20.71 3.55
N GLY A 3 5.24 21.07 4.42
CA GLY A 3 4.20 20.14 4.90
C GLY A 3 3.45 19.45 3.76
N ASN A 4 2.95 20.22 2.78
CA ASN A 4 2.21 19.67 1.65
C ASN A 4 3.07 18.73 0.79
N ILE A 5 4.37 19.02 0.64
CA ILE A 5 5.30 18.14 -0.07
C ILE A 5 5.45 16.81 0.68
N LEU A 6 5.58 16.84 2.01
CA LEU A 6 5.68 15.63 2.83
C LEU A 6 4.36 14.83 2.81
N VAL A 7 3.22 15.51 2.87
CA VAL A 7 1.90 14.86 2.76
C VAL A 7 1.76 14.18 1.40
N ALA A 8 2.15 14.84 0.31
CA ALA A 8 2.11 14.25 -1.03
C ALA A 8 3.03 13.03 -1.14
N LEU A 9 4.24 13.10 -0.58
CA LEU A 9 5.17 11.97 -0.53
C LEU A 9 4.57 10.78 0.23
N VAL A 10 3.95 11.01 1.38
CA VAL A 10 3.31 9.96 2.19
C VAL A 10 2.11 9.36 1.45
N ALA A 11 1.30 10.18 0.77
CA ALA A 11 0.20 9.69 -0.06
C ALA A 11 0.70 8.76 -1.18
N LEU A 12 1.80 9.13 -1.86
CA LEU A 12 2.43 8.29 -2.87
C LEU A 12 2.95 6.96 -2.29
N ILE A 13 3.54 7.00 -1.09
CA ILE A 13 3.99 5.79 -0.39
C ILE A 13 2.80 4.85 -0.13
N HIS A 14 1.68 5.37 0.37
CA HIS A 14 0.49 4.54 0.58
C HIS A 14 -0.05 3.95 -0.73
N CYS A 15 -0.14 4.73 -1.81
CA CYS A 15 -0.55 4.21 -3.12
C CYS A 15 0.36 3.07 -3.61
N TYR A 16 1.68 3.21 -3.40
CA TYR A 16 2.63 2.14 -3.73
C TYR A 16 2.40 0.88 -2.88
N ILE A 17 2.17 1.04 -1.57
CA ILE A 17 1.89 -0.08 -0.66
C ILE A 17 0.57 -0.78 -1.04
N VAL A 18 -0.49 -0.02 -1.35
CA VAL A 18 -1.77 -0.56 -1.85
C VAL A 18 -1.55 -1.48 -3.04
N TYR A 19 -0.75 -1.03 -4.02
CA TYR A 19 -0.45 -1.83 -5.20
C TYR A 19 0.32 -3.11 -4.85
N LEU A 20 1.30 -3.02 -3.96
CA LEU A 20 2.04 -4.19 -3.47
C LEU A 20 1.12 -5.19 -2.74
N GLU A 21 0.22 -4.72 -1.88
CA GLU A 21 -0.61 -5.56 -1.00
C GLU A 21 -1.85 -6.14 -1.68
N MET A 22 -2.47 -5.42 -2.62
CA MET A 22 -3.69 -5.88 -3.30
C MET A 22 -3.40 -6.59 -4.62
N VAL A 23 -2.34 -6.18 -5.34
CA VAL A 23 -2.06 -6.66 -6.70
C VAL A 23 -0.87 -7.62 -6.72
N LEU A 24 0.26 -7.22 -6.12
CA LEU A 24 1.52 -7.97 -6.22
C LEU A 24 1.78 -8.93 -5.06
N TRP A 25 0.91 -9.03 -4.06
CA TRP A 25 1.21 -9.75 -2.81
C TRP A 25 1.66 -11.19 -3.02
N ASP A 26 0.91 -11.95 -3.83
CA ASP A 26 1.21 -13.35 -4.15
C ASP A 26 1.88 -13.47 -5.53
N THR A 27 2.96 -12.70 -5.72
CA THR A 27 3.84 -12.75 -6.90
C THR A 27 5.30 -12.71 -6.45
N PRO A 28 6.27 -13.08 -7.31
CA PRO A 28 7.69 -13.01 -6.95
C PRO A 28 8.13 -11.61 -6.50
N GLN A 29 7.52 -10.55 -7.02
CA GLN A 29 7.79 -9.17 -6.63
C GLN A 29 7.30 -8.88 -5.21
N GLY A 30 6.06 -9.27 -4.86
CA GLY A 30 5.54 -9.11 -3.50
C GLY A 30 6.29 -9.97 -2.48
N HIS A 31 6.61 -11.21 -2.84
CA HIS A 31 7.43 -12.10 -2.01
C HIS A 31 8.80 -11.47 -1.72
N LYS A 32 9.45 -10.85 -2.72
CA LYS A 32 10.72 -10.15 -2.54
C LYS A 32 10.58 -8.89 -1.68
N ALA A 33 9.52 -8.11 -1.89
CA ALA A 33 9.28 -6.85 -1.16
C ALA A 33 9.08 -7.07 0.35
N PHE A 34 8.31 -8.11 0.71
CA PHE A 34 7.95 -8.41 2.10
C PHE A 34 8.67 -9.63 2.69
N ARG A 35 9.60 -10.24 1.94
CA ARG A 35 10.34 -11.46 2.33
C ARG A 35 9.41 -12.63 2.70
N LEU A 36 8.37 -12.85 1.89
CA LEU A 36 7.37 -13.89 2.11
C LEU A 36 7.83 -15.22 1.52
N THR A 37 7.41 -16.32 2.15
CA THR A 37 7.39 -17.62 1.49
C THR A 37 6.13 -17.74 0.62
N PRO A 38 6.15 -18.53 -0.47
CA PRO A 38 4.97 -18.71 -1.32
C PRO A 38 3.74 -19.21 -0.56
N ASP A 39 3.92 -20.16 0.36
CA ASP A 39 2.81 -20.72 1.14
C ASP A 39 2.18 -19.67 2.08
N PHE A 40 3.00 -18.83 2.72
CA PHE A 40 2.49 -17.76 3.57
C PHE A 40 1.79 -16.68 2.75
N ALA A 41 2.36 -16.26 1.61
CA ALA A 41 1.77 -15.24 0.74
C ALA A 41 0.39 -15.67 0.23
N LYS A 42 0.27 -16.94 -0.21
CA LYS A 42 -0.99 -17.54 -0.65
C LYS A 42 -2.02 -17.59 0.49
N ALA A 43 -1.61 -18.05 1.68
CA ALA A 43 -2.51 -18.16 2.84
C ALA A 43 -2.97 -16.80 3.39
N SER A 44 -2.13 -15.77 3.29
CA SER A 44 -2.39 -14.42 3.82
C SER A 44 -2.96 -13.43 2.80
N LYS A 45 -3.19 -13.84 1.55
CA LYS A 45 -3.59 -12.95 0.45
C LYS A 45 -4.81 -12.07 0.75
N VAL A 46 -5.84 -12.64 1.39
CA VAL A 46 -7.05 -11.88 1.75
C VAL A 46 -6.76 -10.86 2.86
N LEU A 47 -5.96 -11.24 3.85
CA LEU A 47 -5.52 -10.32 4.90
C LEU A 47 -4.73 -9.16 4.30
N ALA A 48 -3.80 -9.43 3.39
CA ALA A 48 -3.02 -8.42 2.69
C ALA A 48 -3.91 -7.49 1.85
N ALA A 49 -4.90 -8.03 1.13
CA ALA A 49 -5.86 -7.19 0.42
C ALA A 49 -6.62 -6.25 1.37
N ASN A 50 -6.97 -6.70 2.58
CA ASN A 50 -7.59 -5.84 3.58
C ASN A 50 -6.62 -4.76 4.12
N GLN A 51 -5.34 -5.09 4.31
CA GLN A 51 -4.31 -4.09 4.65
C GLN A 51 -4.15 -3.04 3.53
N GLY A 52 -4.15 -3.51 2.28
CA GLY A 52 -4.10 -2.64 1.11
C GLY A 52 -5.30 -1.70 1.05
N LEU A 53 -6.50 -2.17 1.38
CA LEU A 53 -7.69 -1.32 1.39
C LEU A 53 -7.59 -0.23 2.46
N TYR A 54 -7.08 -0.57 3.65
CA TYR A 54 -6.83 0.39 4.72
C TYR A 54 -5.82 1.46 4.27
N ASN A 55 -4.70 1.07 3.66
CA ASN A 55 -3.75 2.01 3.06
C ASN A 55 -4.40 2.87 1.96
N GLY A 56 -5.35 2.32 1.21
CA GLY A 56 -6.12 3.03 0.19
C GLY A 56 -6.96 4.16 0.78
N PHE A 57 -7.63 3.94 1.91
CA PHE A 57 -8.36 4.99 2.62
C PHE A 57 -7.44 6.09 3.15
N LEU A 58 -6.27 5.72 3.69
CA LEU A 58 -5.28 6.71 4.12
C LEU A 58 -4.79 7.57 2.95
N ALA A 59 -4.43 6.95 1.82
CA ALA A 59 -4.04 7.68 0.62
C ALA A 59 -5.14 8.63 0.15
N ALA A 60 -6.39 8.16 0.08
CA ALA A 60 -7.53 8.97 -0.32
C ALA A 60 -7.73 10.18 0.61
N GLY A 61 -7.64 9.99 1.93
CA GLY A 61 -7.75 11.08 2.91
C GLY A 61 -6.63 12.12 2.78
N LEU A 62 -5.39 11.69 2.54
CA LEU A 62 -4.25 12.59 2.34
C LEU A 62 -4.37 13.39 1.05
N ILE A 63 -4.76 12.73 -0.05
CA ILE A 63 -4.98 13.39 -1.36
C ILE A 63 -6.11 14.41 -1.25
N TRP A 64 -7.21 14.04 -0.58
CA TRP A 64 -8.32 14.94 -0.33
C TRP A 64 -7.89 16.16 0.49
N GLY A 65 -7.11 15.95 1.55
CA GLY A 65 -6.58 17.03 2.37
C GLY A 65 -5.58 17.96 1.65
N LEU A 66 -4.88 17.48 0.62
CA LEU A 66 -4.01 18.31 -0.24
C LEU A 66 -4.79 19.15 -1.26
N TYR A 67 -5.96 18.67 -1.64
CA TYR A 67 -6.82 19.34 -2.61
C TYR A 67 -7.57 20.53 -2.00
N LEU A 68 -7.94 20.43 -0.72
CA LEU A 68 -8.55 21.52 0.07
C LEU A 68 -7.55 22.62 0.42
#